data_AF-A0A9E7R4C1-F1
#
_entry.id   AF-A0A9E7R4C1-F1
#
_cell.length_a   1.000
_cell.length_b   1.000
_cell.length_c   1.000
_cell.angle_alpha   90.00
_cell.angle_beta   90.00
_cell.angle_gamma   90.00
#
_symmetry.space_group_name_H-M   'P 1'
#
loop_
_entity.id
_entity.type
_entity.pdbx_description
1 polymer ?
#
loop_
_entity_poly.entity_id
_entity_poly.type
_entity_poly.pdbx_seq_one_letter_code
_entity_poly.pdbx_strand_id
1 'polypeptide(L)'
;MRTPGVTSPKPLADCSSLQRDILVSTSEMGPSSGTALLRRLREEYEYDAVDLSKSTVYDNIRRLEGMGLLDREETTGRTNTYVVSEEGRSRLLAYRRWVVDSIPPMDPSERF
;
A
#
# COMPACT_ATOMS: atom_id res chain seq x y z
N MET A 1 -0.18 -29.86 25.03
CA MET A 1 0.93 -28.90 24.94
C MET A 1 0.77 -28.14 23.63
N ARG A 2 0.26 -26.90 23.64
CA ARG A 2 0.19 -26.07 22.42
C ARG A 2 1.53 -25.36 22.30
N THR A 3 2.27 -25.65 21.24
CA THR A 3 3.45 -24.86 20.85
C THR A 3 2.99 -23.41 20.70
N PRO A 4 3.64 -22.42 21.32
CA PRO A 4 3.33 -21.03 21.03
C PRO A 4 3.62 -20.83 19.54
N GLY A 5 2.56 -20.65 18.76
CA GLY A 5 2.70 -20.34 17.34
C GLY A 5 3.57 -19.09 17.25
N VAL A 6 4.70 -19.19 16.56
CA VAL A 6 5.47 -18.01 16.17
C VAL A 6 4.52 -17.19 15.31
N THR A 7 3.86 -16.20 15.91
CA THR A 7 2.99 -15.29 15.19
C THR A 7 3.91 -14.45 14.33
N SER A 8 4.08 -14.85 13.07
CA SER A 8 4.78 -14.01 12.10
C SER A 8 4.18 -12.61 12.18
N PRO A 9 5.01 -11.56 12.30
CA PRO A 9 4.50 -10.20 12.42
C PRO A 9 3.60 -9.89 11.23
N LYS A 10 2.52 -9.13 11.50
CA LYS A 10 1.59 -8.68 10.46
C LYS A 10 2.40 -8.08 9.29
N PRO A 11 2.19 -8.54 8.04
CA PRO A 11 2.86 -7.94 6.89
C PRO A 11 2.56 -6.44 6.81
N LEU A 12 3.55 -5.64 6.44
CA LEU A 12 3.46 -4.17 6.37
C LEU A 12 3.03 -3.50 7.70
N ALA A 13 3.35 -4.10 8.86
CA ALA A 13 3.07 -3.53 10.18
C ALA A 13 3.84 -2.22 10.46
N ASP A 14 4.99 -2.04 9.82
CA ASP A 14 5.83 -0.85 9.76
C ASP A 14 5.29 0.24 8.81
N CYS A 15 4.31 -0.07 7.96
CA CYS A 15 3.66 0.90 7.08
C CYS A 15 2.41 1.49 7.73
N SER A 16 2.22 2.81 7.59
CA SER A 16 0.95 3.50 7.84
C SER A 16 -0.15 3.04 6.85
N SER A 17 -1.42 3.31 7.15
CA SER A 17 -2.51 2.99 6.22
C SER A 17 -2.31 3.68 4.87
N LEU A 18 -1.99 4.97 4.85
CA LEU A 18 -1.71 5.71 3.61
C LEU A 18 -0.51 5.13 2.83
N GLN A 19 0.52 4.62 3.51
CA GLN A 19 1.62 3.94 2.83
C GLN A 19 1.19 2.63 2.17
N ARG A 20 0.30 1.86 2.81
CA ARG A 20 -0.26 0.64 2.21
C ARG A 20 -1.15 0.99 1.01
N ASP A 21 -1.95 2.05 1.13
CA ASP A 21 -2.82 2.51 0.06
C ASP A 21 -1.99 2.99 -1.14
N ILE A 22 -0.93 3.78 -0.92
CA ILE A 22 0.03 4.16 -1.98
C ILE A 22 0.62 2.92 -2.67
N LEU A 23 1.05 1.89 -1.92
CA LEU A 23 1.59 0.67 -2.51
C LEU A 23 0.55 -0.07 -3.37
N VAL A 24 -0.69 -0.18 -2.89
CA VAL A 24 -1.79 -0.81 -3.63
C VAL A 24 -2.12 -0.03 -4.90
N SER A 25 -2.34 1.28 -4.81
CA SER A 25 -2.66 2.11 -5.98
C SER A 25 -1.50 2.13 -6.99
N THR A 26 -0.24 2.16 -6.54
CA THR A 26 0.92 2.07 -7.44
C THR A 26 0.99 0.69 -8.12
N SER A 27 0.68 -0.39 -7.40
CA SER A 27 0.62 -1.74 -7.99
C SER A 27 -0.49 -1.89 -9.03
N GLU A 28 -1.63 -1.23 -8.84
CA GLU A 28 -2.77 -1.25 -9.76
C GLU A 28 -2.47 -0.42 -11.03
N MET A 29 -1.89 0.76 -10.85
CA MET A 29 -1.61 1.70 -11.94
C MET A 29 -0.38 1.29 -12.77
N GLY A 30 0.53 0.50 -12.21
CA GLY A 30 1.86 0.26 -12.79
C GLY A 30 2.77 1.50 -12.64
N PRO A 31 3.87 1.58 -13.41
CA PRO A 31 4.81 2.70 -13.35
C PRO A 31 4.09 4.05 -13.49
N SER A 32 4.11 4.85 -12.42
CA SER A 32 3.28 6.06 -12.31
C SER A 32 4.04 7.24 -11.73
N SER A 33 3.74 8.45 -12.22
CA SER A 33 4.30 9.67 -11.65
C SER A 33 3.68 9.99 -10.28
N GLY A 34 4.43 10.69 -9.42
CA GLY A 34 3.91 11.12 -8.12
C GLY A 34 2.66 12.02 -8.22
N THR A 35 2.49 12.76 -9.32
CA THR A 35 1.28 13.55 -9.58
C THR A 35 0.10 12.68 -9.99
N ALA A 36 0.32 11.63 -10.77
CA ALA A 36 -0.72 10.66 -11.12
C ALA A 36 -1.20 9.90 -9.87
N LEU A 37 -0.27 9.47 -9.01
CA LEU A 37 -0.60 8.83 -7.73
C LEU A 37 -1.40 9.75 -6.80
N LEU A 38 -0.98 11.01 -6.65
CA LEU A 38 -1.73 11.99 -5.85
C LEU A 38 -3.16 12.17 -6.35
N ARG A 39 -3.36 12.24 -7.67
CA ARG A 39 -4.69 12.36 -8.27
C ARG A 39 -5.52 11.11 -7.98
N ARG A 40 -4.98 9.91 -8.22
CA ARG A 40 -5.66 8.64 -7.94
C ARG A 40 -6.11 8.54 -6.48
N LEU A 41 -5.21 8.85 -5.54
CA LEU A 41 -5.54 8.80 -4.11
C LEU A 41 -6.64 9.80 -3.75
N ARG A 42 -6.58 11.04 -4.27
CA ARG A 42 -7.66 12.01 -4.03
C ARG A 42 -9.01 11.50 -4.54
N GLU A 43 -9.04 10.87 -5.71
CA GLU A 43 -10.26 10.24 -6.26
C GLU A 43 -10.75 9.07 -5.37
N GLU A 44 -9.86 8.33 -4.70
CA GLU A 44 -10.25 7.26 -3.75
C GLU A 44 -10.84 7.82 -2.45
N TYR A 45 -10.26 8.89 -1.91
CA TYR A 45 -10.69 9.50 -0.63
C TYR A 45 -11.71 10.63 -0.80
N GLU A 46 -12.15 10.94 -2.01
CA GLU A 46 -13.07 12.06 -2.30
C GLU A 46 -14.38 12.00 -1.49
N TYR A 47 -14.76 10.81 -1.00
CA TYR A 47 -15.92 10.62 -0.11
C TYR A 47 -15.66 10.98 1.37
N ASP A 48 -14.42 10.95 1.84
CA ASP A 48 -14.09 10.98 3.28
C ASP A 48 -13.56 12.34 3.79
N ALA A 49 -13.65 13.41 2.99
CA ALA A 49 -13.17 14.76 3.35
C ALA A 49 -11.69 14.82 3.81
N VAL A 50 -10.89 13.82 3.47
CA VAL A 50 -9.46 13.78 3.79
C VAL A 50 -8.73 14.68 2.81
N ASP A 51 -8.27 15.84 3.27
CA ASP A 51 -7.40 16.70 2.46
C ASP A 51 -6.00 16.07 2.34
N LEU A 52 -5.81 15.27 1.30
CA LEU A 52 -4.51 14.75 0.92
C LEU A 52 -3.67 15.87 0.30
N SER A 53 -2.89 16.52 1.15
CA SER A 53 -1.89 17.49 0.73
C SER A 53 -0.81 16.81 -0.13
N LYS A 54 -0.26 17.58 -1.09
CA LYS A 54 0.85 17.11 -1.93
C LYS A 54 2.07 16.71 -1.09
N SER A 55 2.42 17.49 -0.07
CA SER A 55 3.57 17.18 0.80
C SER A 55 3.37 15.84 1.52
N THR A 56 2.17 15.58 2.05
CA THR A 56 1.86 14.30 2.72
C THR A 56 2.11 13.10 1.81
N VAL A 57 1.63 13.13 0.58
CA VAL A 57 1.80 12.01 -0.35
C VAL A 57 3.28 11.83 -0.73
N TYR A 58 3.98 12.91 -1.07
CA TYR A 58 5.40 12.83 -1.45
C TYR A 58 6.31 12.42 -0.28
N ASP A 59 5.99 12.79 0.96
CA ASP A 59 6.72 12.31 2.14
C ASP A 59 6.56 10.81 2.34
N ASN A 60 5.36 10.28 2.10
CA ASN A 60 5.12 8.84 2.20
C ASN A 60 5.77 8.05 1.06
N ILE A 61 5.76 8.57 -0.17
CA ILE A 61 6.50 7.98 -1.31
C ILE A 61 7.98 7.89 -0.95
N ARG A 62 8.61 8.97 -0.50
CA ARG A 62 10.03 8.97 -0.10
C ARG A 62 10.35 7.98 1.01
N ARG A 63 9.45 7.81 1.98
CA ARG A 63 9.62 6.79 3.03
C ARG A 63 9.55 5.37 2.46
N LEU A 64 8.60 5.11 1.56
CA LEU A 64 8.46 3.80 0.90
C LEU A 64 9.66 3.46 0.02
N GLU A 65 10.22 4.44 -0.69
CA GLU A 65 11.51 4.30 -1.38
C GLU A 65 12.64 3.96 -0.39
N GLY A 66 12.74 4.71 0.71
CA GLY A 66 13.73 4.46 1.76
C GLY A 66 13.59 3.09 2.44
N MET A 67 12.38 2.52 2.42
CA MET A 67 12.08 1.16 2.88
C MET A 67 12.32 0.08 1.81
N GLY A 68 12.70 0.47 0.58
CA GLY A 68 12.90 -0.44 -0.54
C GLY A 68 11.61 -1.07 -1.10
N LEU A 69 10.45 -0.45 -0.85
CA LEU A 69 9.13 -0.96 -1.28
C LEU A 69 8.63 -0.32 -2.58
N LEU A 70 9.21 0.82 -2.94
CA LEU A 70 9.06 1.48 -4.23
C LEU A 70 10.43 1.67 -4.86
N ASP A 71 10.51 1.42 -6.16
CA ASP A 71 11.64 1.80 -6.98
C ASP A 71 11.32 3.09 -7.73
N ARG A 72 12.35 3.90 -7.93
CA ARG A 72 12.29 5.17 -8.66
C ARG A 72 13.01 5.04 -9.99
N GLU A 73 12.29 5.31 -11.06
CA GLU A 73 12.86 5.47 -12.39
C GLU A 73 12.85 6.95 -12.79
N GLU A 74 14.03 7.46 -13.17
CA GLU A 74 14.16 8.83 -13.66
C GLU A 74 13.81 8.85 -15.16
N THR A 75 12.63 9.40 -15.50
CA THR A 75 12.18 9.45 -16.89
C THR A 75 12.70 10.69 -17.62
N THR A 76 12.69 11.84 -16.93
CA THR A 76 13.30 13.11 -17.35
C THR A 76 13.61 13.89 -16.08
N GLY A 77 14.66 14.73 -16.05
CA GLY A 77 15.24 15.35 -14.83
C GLY A 77 14.33 16.17 -13.89
N ARG A 78 13.00 16.10 -14.04
CA ARG A 78 11.97 16.65 -13.13
C ARG A 78 10.83 15.69 -12.79
N THR A 79 10.63 14.61 -13.55
CA THR A 79 9.52 13.67 -13.35
C THR A 79 10.05 12.29 -13.04
N ASN A 80 9.81 11.86 -11.81
CA ASN A 80 10.05 10.49 -11.38
C ASN A 80 8.83 9.64 -11.67
N THR A 81 9.09 8.42 -12.10
CA THR A 81 8.11 7.35 -12.17
C THR A 81 8.40 6.39 -11.02
N TYR A 82 7.35 5.96 -10.32
CA TYR A 82 7.44 5.03 -9.21
C TYR A 82 6.78 3.72 -9.59
N VAL A 83 7.43 2.62 -9.24
CA VAL A 83 6.92 1.26 -9.41
C VAL A 83 7.10 0.51 -8.09
N VAL A 84 6.18 -0.41 -7.80
CA VAL A 84 6.35 -1.30 -6.64
C VAL A 84 7.54 -2.22 -6.89
N SER A 85 8.50 -2.22 -5.97
CA SER A 85 9.67 -3.09 -6.05
C SER A 85 9.28 -4.56 -5.88
N GLU A 86 10.19 -5.49 -6.17
CA GLU A 86 9.93 -6.91 -5.94
C GLU A 86 9.67 -7.21 -4.44
N GLU A 87 10.38 -6.53 -3.54
CA GLU A 87 10.12 -6.65 -2.09
C GLU A 87 8.75 -6.05 -1.74
N GLY A 88 8.41 -4.87 -2.26
CA GLY A 88 7.08 -4.27 -2.09
C GLY A 88 5.97 -5.21 -2.53
N ARG A 89 6.15 -5.89 -3.67
CA ARG A 89 5.20 -6.86 -4.22
C ARG A 89 5.07 -8.09 -3.34
N SER A 90 6.19 -8.66 -2.90
CA SER A 90 6.22 -9.80 -1.96
C SER A 90 5.44 -9.48 -0.67
N ARG A 91 5.69 -8.30 -0.10
CA ARG A 91 5.01 -7.85 1.13
C ARG A 91 3.53 -7.55 0.93
N LEU A 92 3.13 -6.99 -0.22
CA LEU A 92 1.71 -6.82 -0.58
C LEU A 92 0.98 -8.16 -0.72
N LEU A 93 1.62 -9.16 -1.34
CA LEU A 93 1.03 -10.51 -1.46
C LEU A 93 0.88 -11.18 -0.09
N ALA A 94 1.89 -11.04 0.78
CA ALA A 94 1.80 -11.50 2.16
C ALA A 94 0.68 -10.79 2.93
N TYR A 95 0.54 -9.47 2.75
CA TYR A 95 -0.53 -8.67 3.36
C TYR A 95 -1.91 -9.10 2.86
N ARG A 96 -2.09 -9.30 1.55
CA ARG A 96 -3.33 -9.81 0.95
C ARG A 96 -3.72 -11.15 1.57
N ARG A 97 -2.78 -12.10 1.66
CA ARG A 97 -3.03 -13.40 2.29
C ARG A 97 -3.45 -13.23 3.75
N TRP A 98 -2.72 -12.42 4.51
CA TRP A 98 -3.03 -12.14 5.91
C TRP A 98 -4.44 -11.55 6.09
N VAL A 99 -4.85 -10.61 5.23
CA VAL A 99 -6.21 -10.02 5.28
C VAL A 99 -7.26 -11.10 5.03
N VAL A 100 -7.11 -11.91 3.97
CA VAL A 100 -8.06 -12.98 3.61
C VAL A 100 -8.16 -14.02 4.73
N ASP A 101 -7.03 -14.46 5.28
CA ASP A 101 -6.99 -15.45 6.37
C ASP A 101 -7.58 -14.90 7.68
N SER A 102 -7.57 -13.58 7.86
CA SER A 102 -8.08 -12.91 9.08
C SER A 102 -9.58 -12.61 9.03
N ILE A 103 -10.19 -12.66 7.84
CA ILE A 103 -11.64 -12.45 7.68
C ILE A 103 -12.30 -13.83 7.78
N PRO A 104 -13.07 -14.13 8.84
CA PRO A 104 -13.77 -15.40 8.93
C PRO A 104 -14.74 -15.53 7.75
N PRO A 105 -14.95 -16.75 7.21
CA PRO A 105 -15.98 -16.96 6.21
C PRO A 105 -17.32 -16.50 6.79
N MET A 106 -18.03 -15.65 6.05
CA MET A 106 -19.37 -15.21 6.44
C MET A 106 -20.25 -16.46 6.61
N ASP A 107 -20.82 -16.66 7.80
CA ASP A 107 -21.78 -17.75 8.01
C ASP A 107 -23.04 -17.39 7.21
N PRO A 108 -23.48 -18.22 6.25
CA PRO A 108 -24.68 -17.95 5.46
C PRO A 108 -25.95 -17.76 6.30
N SER A 109 -25.95 -18.25 7.55
CA SER A 109 -27.05 -18.09 8.51
C SER A 109 -27.07 -16.75 9.26
N GLU A 110 -26.03 -15.92 9.15
CA GLU A 110 -25.98 -14.57 9.75
C GLU A 110 -26.65 -13.50 8.87
N ARG A 111 -27.27 -13.87 7.75
CA ARG A 111 -28.18 -12.99 7.00
C ARG A 111 -29.52 -12.93 7.72
N PHE A 112 -29.68 -11.93 8.59
CA PHE A 112 -30.97 -11.45 9.07
C PHE A 112 -31.26 -10.05 8.52
#